data_AF-A0A0A7CKM2-F1
#
_entry.id   AF-A0A0A7CKM2-F1
#
_cell.length_a   1.000
_cell.length_b   1.000
_cell.length_c   1.000
_cell.angle_alpha   90.00
_cell.angle_beta   90.00
_cell.angle_gamma   90.00
#
_symmetry.space_group_name_H-M   'P 1'
#
loop_
_entity.id
_entity.type
_entity.pdbx_description
1 polymer ?
#
loop_
_entity_poly.entity_id
_entity_poly.type
_entity_poly.pdbx_seq_one_letter_code
_entity_poly.pdbx_strand_id
1 'polypeptide(L)'
;YNLGVTLRKKYPEIFTTKTTTAQINLYSSPVHRCQQSAASQLMGLFPTGLYDLNISVAPESPMLLADFEGAQNELAGNPALPNAYAPFPLIVNTDIIDNLFMPVEEACPVMFKTMIDTKAKLATKYADLASSVSDMLIQAGFDPKKLVSRDSFSADDLNWIFDETFAYRNFYDRLPENLTQEIYEKMEKFASIHFIAMFGEGAQLSKIHSHQMALEILAGMKQWTEGKVQTPAKFRLYSGHDTNILGWASGLGLSSIECLTEIARGKTPTGPCFTIPKFASSFIFELRKSSDTQEFFVKPLL
;
A
#
# COMPACT_ATOMS: atom_id res chain seq x y z
N TYR A 1 6.53 1.55 -10.87
CA TYR A 1 6.77 2.33 -12.10
C TYR A 1 5.49 2.64 -12.87
N ASN A 2 4.80 1.64 -13.44
CA ASN A 2 3.64 1.85 -14.31
C ASN A 2 2.53 2.70 -13.67
N LEU A 3 2.23 2.50 -12.38
CA LEU A 3 1.28 3.36 -11.66
C LEU A 3 1.70 4.83 -11.70
N GLY A 4 2.99 5.14 -11.49
CA GLY A 4 3.53 6.49 -11.59
C GLY A 4 3.37 7.08 -12.99
N VAL A 5 3.66 6.31 -14.04
CA VAL A 5 3.47 6.75 -15.43
C VAL A 5 1.99 7.09 -15.69
N THR A 6 1.07 6.26 -15.21
CA THR A 6 -0.38 6.48 -15.35
C THR A 6 -0.82 7.76 -14.63
N LEU A 7 -0.36 7.96 -13.38
CA LEU A 7 -0.68 9.16 -12.62
C LEU A 7 -0.09 10.42 -13.26
N ARG A 8 1.14 10.34 -13.79
CA ARG A 8 1.75 11.45 -14.53
C ARG A 8 0.93 11.89 -15.73
N LYS A 9 0.43 10.92 -16.52
CA LYS A 9 -0.45 11.19 -17.66
C LYS A 9 -1.80 11.79 -17.22
N LYS A 10 -2.30 11.38 -16.06
CA LYS A 10 -3.59 11.82 -15.52
C LYS A 10 -3.54 13.21 -14.89
N TYR A 11 -2.43 13.58 -14.27
CA TYR A 11 -2.23 14.88 -13.59
C TYR A 11 -1.01 15.62 -14.16
N PRO A 12 -1.01 15.93 -15.47
CA PRO A 12 0.14 16.55 -16.13
C PRO A 12 0.49 17.93 -15.56
N GLU A 13 -0.44 18.62 -14.92
CA GLU A 13 -0.24 19.91 -14.25
C GLU A 13 0.54 19.80 -12.93
N ILE A 14 0.46 18.65 -12.26
CA ILE A 14 1.17 18.38 -11.02
C ILE A 14 2.59 17.91 -11.33
N PHE A 15 2.73 16.97 -12.26
CA PHE A 15 3.99 16.25 -12.50
C PHE A 15 4.81 16.89 -13.64
N THR A 16 5.19 18.15 -13.44
CA THR A 16 5.96 18.98 -14.37
C THR A 16 7.35 19.31 -13.83
N THR A 17 8.20 19.91 -14.69
CA THR A 17 9.48 20.51 -14.30
C THR A 17 9.36 21.66 -13.30
N LYS A 18 8.16 22.24 -13.14
CA LYS A 18 7.90 23.34 -12.21
C LYS A 18 7.58 22.88 -10.78
N THR A 19 7.25 21.61 -10.60
CA THR A 19 6.97 21.06 -9.28
C THR A 19 8.28 20.65 -8.64
N THR A 20 8.67 21.31 -7.57
CA THR A 20 9.94 21.04 -6.89
C THR A 20 9.81 19.87 -5.91
N THR A 21 10.93 19.30 -5.51
CA THR A 21 10.97 18.25 -4.47
C THR A 21 10.35 18.72 -3.15
N ALA A 22 10.41 20.02 -2.82
CA ALA A 22 9.76 20.61 -1.66
C ALA A 22 8.22 20.62 -1.72
N GLN A 23 7.64 20.41 -2.90
CA GLN A 23 6.18 20.30 -3.09
C GLN A 23 5.71 18.83 -3.10
N ILE A 24 6.59 17.88 -2.81
CA ILE A 24 6.35 16.45 -2.84
C ILE A 24 6.69 15.86 -1.48
N ASN A 25 5.68 15.34 -0.77
CA ASN A 25 5.92 14.65 0.51
C ASN A 25 5.78 13.15 0.30
N LEU A 26 6.76 12.39 0.79
CA LEU A 26 6.79 10.94 0.61
C LEU A 26 6.96 10.29 1.96
N TYR A 27 6.04 9.39 2.28
CA TYR A 27 6.05 8.59 3.49
C TYR A 27 6.04 7.12 3.08
N SER A 28 6.81 6.30 3.77
CA SER A 28 6.77 4.85 3.62
C SER A 28 6.85 4.19 4.99
N SER A 29 6.24 3.02 5.10
CA SER A 29 6.51 2.13 6.23
C SER A 29 8.00 1.76 6.27
N PRO A 30 8.53 1.30 7.42
CA PRO A 30 9.92 0.84 7.54
C PRO A 30 10.24 -0.41 6.73
N VAL A 31 9.26 -1.00 6.05
CA VAL A 31 9.44 -2.21 5.27
C VAL A 31 10.06 -1.89 3.90
N HIS A 32 11.19 -2.54 3.58
CA HIS A 32 11.95 -2.29 2.35
C HIS A 32 11.11 -2.38 1.06
N ARG A 33 10.17 -3.32 0.94
CA ARG A 33 9.32 -3.45 -0.26
C ARG A 33 8.42 -2.23 -0.49
N CYS A 34 8.00 -1.54 0.58
CA CYS A 34 7.22 -0.31 0.48
C CYS A 34 8.10 0.86 0.02
N GLN A 35 9.31 0.96 0.58
CA GLN A 35 10.29 1.99 0.17
C GLN A 35 10.68 1.85 -1.31
N GLN A 36 10.94 0.62 -1.76
CA GLN A 36 11.23 0.32 -3.16
C GLN A 36 10.02 0.58 -4.06
N SER A 37 8.80 0.32 -3.59
CA SER A 37 7.57 0.64 -4.32
C SER A 37 7.40 2.15 -4.50
N ALA A 38 7.64 2.94 -3.45
CA ALA A 38 7.63 4.40 -3.51
C ALA A 38 8.64 4.93 -4.52
N ALA A 39 9.90 4.50 -4.41
CA ALA A 39 10.96 4.88 -5.36
C ALA A 39 10.61 4.51 -6.81
N SER A 40 10.10 3.29 -7.02
CA SER A 40 9.68 2.81 -8.32
C SER A 40 8.49 3.59 -8.89
N GLN A 41 7.54 4.03 -8.06
CA GLN A 41 6.43 4.86 -8.48
C GLN A 41 6.92 6.27 -8.85
N LEU A 42 7.84 6.84 -8.08
CA LEU A 42 8.43 8.16 -8.34
C LEU A 42 9.20 8.21 -9.65
N MET A 43 9.93 7.15 -10.01
CA MET A 43 10.56 7.05 -11.34
C MET A 43 9.54 7.14 -12.49
N GLY A 44 8.29 6.72 -12.27
CA GLY A 44 7.21 6.87 -13.25
C GLY A 44 6.58 8.26 -13.25
N LEU A 45 6.47 8.89 -12.07
CA LEU A 45 5.94 10.25 -11.89
C LEU A 45 6.91 11.32 -12.43
N PHE A 46 8.19 11.13 -12.18
CA PHE A 46 9.29 12.03 -12.51
C PHE A 46 10.40 11.22 -13.19
N PRO A 47 10.32 10.99 -14.51
CA PRO A 47 11.34 10.21 -15.20
C PRO A 47 12.69 10.94 -15.22
N THR A 48 13.71 10.17 -15.51
CA THR A 48 15.06 10.63 -15.86
C THR A 48 15.02 11.78 -16.88
N GLY A 49 15.82 12.83 -16.64
CA GLY A 49 15.90 14.00 -17.51
C GLY A 49 14.76 15.01 -17.35
N LEU A 50 13.81 14.79 -16.43
CA LEU A 50 12.75 15.77 -16.19
C LEU A 50 13.29 17.04 -15.51
N TYR A 51 14.19 16.89 -14.54
CA TYR A 51 14.80 18.02 -13.84
C TYR A 51 16.20 18.28 -14.37
N ASP A 52 16.53 19.56 -14.51
CA ASP A 52 17.86 20.02 -14.87
C ASP A 52 18.74 20.08 -13.60
N LEU A 53 18.94 18.92 -12.98
CA LEU A 53 19.81 18.78 -11.81
C LEU A 53 21.26 18.64 -12.28
N ASN A 54 21.82 19.70 -12.85
CA ASN A 54 23.21 19.69 -13.28
C ASN A 54 24.15 20.01 -12.12
N ILE A 55 25.37 19.50 -12.22
CA ILE A 55 26.47 19.84 -11.32
C ILE A 55 26.73 21.36 -11.47
N SER A 56 26.51 22.09 -10.38
CA SER A 56 26.64 23.55 -10.30
C SER A 56 27.93 24.00 -9.59
N VAL A 57 28.80 23.04 -9.26
CA VAL A 57 30.02 23.31 -8.50
C VAL A 57 31.07 23.97 -9.38
N ALA A 58 31.75 24.98 -8.83
CA ALA A 58 32.89 25.58 -9.50
C ALA A 58 34.00 24.53 -9.67
N PRO A 59 34.48 24.27 -10.91
CA PRO A 59 35.45 23.20 -11.21
C PRO A 59 36.81 23.36 -10.50
N GLU A 60 37.06 24.53 -9.92
CA GLU A 60 38.32 24.94 -9.32
C GLU A 60 38.34 24.84 -7.78
N SER A 61 37.26 24.40 -7.10
CA SER A 61 37.18 24.48 -5.64
C SER A 61 37.96 23.35 -4.93
N PRO A 62 39.09 23.63 -4.26
CA PRO A 62 39.87 22.61 -3.55
C PRO A 62 39.17 22.10 -2.29
N MET A 63 38.09 22.75 -1.85
CA MET A 63 37.30 22.36 -0.67
C MET A 63 36.20 21.34 -1.00
N LEU A 64 35.93 21.09 -2.29
CA LEU A 64 34.76 20.31 -2.72
C LEU A 64 35.13 18.98 -3.38
N LEU A 65 36.42 18.74 -3.65
CA LEU A 65 36.90 17.42 -4.04
C LEU A 65 36.98 16.53 -2.81
N ALA A 66 36.27 15.40 -2.85
CA ALA A 66 36.47 14.36 -1.86
C ALA A 66 37.89 13.81 -1.98
N ASP A 67 38.52 13.49 -0.85
CA ASP A 67 39.89 12.97 -0.78
C ASP A 67 39.96 11.48 -1.17
N PHE A 68 39.43 11.16 -2.34
CA PHE A 68 39.52 9.85 -2.97
C PHE A 68 40.45 9.94 -4.18
N GLU A 69 41.42 9.04 -4.24
CA GLU A 69 42.35 8.95 -5.37
C GLU A 69 41.57 8.76 -6.68
N GLY A 70 41.79 9.63 -7.66
CA GLY A 70 41.10 9.60 -8.95
C GLY A 70 39.73 10.28 -8.99
N ALA A 71 39.29 10.95 -7.91
CA ALA A 71 38.10 11.79 -7.96
C ALA A 71 38.30 12.94 -8.98
N GLN A 72 37.45 12.98 -10.01
CA GLN A 72 37.42 14.07 -10.98
C GLN A 72 36.26 14.99 -10.64
N ASN A 73 36.47 16.32 -10.74
CA ASN A 73 35.36 17.25 -10.86
C ASN A 73 34.69 16.98 -12.21
N GLU A 74 33.56 16.27 -12.22
CA GLU A 74 32.75 16.19 -13.43
C GLU A 74 32.34 17.59 -13.89
N LEU A 75 32.32 17.76 -15.22
CA LEU A 75 32.20 19.05 -15.90
C LEU A 75 30.89 19.75 -15.50
N ALA A 76 31.01 21.02 -15.10
CA ALA A 76 29.85 21.88 -14.89
C ALA A 76 28.90 21.79 -16.09
N GLY A 77 27.60 21.60 -15.82
CA GLY A 77 26.59 21.38 -16.85
C GLY A 77 26.27 19.91 -17.17
N ASN A 78 27.04 18.95 -16.63
CA ASN A 78 26.64 17.53 -16.66
C ASN A 78 25.53 17.25 -15.63
N PRO A 79 24.66 16.24 -15.88
CA PRO A 79 23.71 15.77 -14.87
C PRO A 79 24.40 15.31 -13.58
N ALA A 80 23.86 15.70 -12.43
CA ALA A 80 24.41 15.34 -11.12
C ALA A 80 24.28 13.85 -10.78
N LEU A 81 23.40 13.12 -11.46
CA LEU A 81 23.26 11.66 -11.37
C LEU A 81 23.12 11.04 -12.76
N PRO A 82 23.50 9.76 -12.94
CA PRO A 82 23.34 9.06 -14.21
C PRO A 82 21.92 9.19 -14.78
N ASN A 83 21.83 9.44 -16.09
CA ASN A 83 20.58 9.67 -16.81
C ASN A 83 19.75 10.85 -16.26
N ALA A 84 20.34 11.79 -15.52
CA ALA A 84 19.60 12.89 -14.87
C ALA A 84 18.44 12.38 -13.98
N TYR A 85 18.71 11.33 -13.20
CA TYR A 85 17.80 10.86 -12.17
C TYR A 85 17.63 11.91 -11.07
N ALA A 86 16.39 12.11 -10.60
CA ALA A 86 16.08 13.00 -9.49
C ALA A 86 15.78 12.18 -8.22
N PRO A 87 16.61 12.29 -7.17
CA PRO A 87 16.33 11.63 -5.91
C PRO A 87 15.24 12.41 -5.16
N PHE A 88 14.39 11.68 -4.45
CA PHE A 88 13.38 12.28 -3.57
C PHE A 88 13.56 11.77 -2.14
N PRO A 89 13.48 12.66 -1.13
CA PRO A 89 13.58 12.25 0.25
C PRO A 89 12.34 11.43 0.64
N LEU A 90 12.57 10.25 1.20
CA LEU A 90 11.51 9.38 1.73
C LEU A 90 11.52 9.46 3.25
N ILE A 91 10.41 9.86 3.84
CA ILE A 91 10.24 9.91 5.30
C ILE A 91 9.84 8.51 5.75
N VAL A 92 10.66 7.93 6.62
CA VAL A 92 10.46 6.59 7.18
C VAL A 92 10.63 6.69 8.69
N ASN A 93 9.60 6.29 9.42
CA ASN A 93 9.67 6.12 10.86
C ASN A 93 10.10 4.69 11.20
N THR A 94 10.69 4.48 12.36
CA THR A 94 10.90 3.12 12.87
C THR A 94 9.56 2.46 13.17
N ASP A 95 9.54 1.15 13.11
CA ASP A 95 8.36 0.31 13.36
C ASP A 95 7.66 0.59 14.70
N ILE A 96 8.42 0.86 15.75
CA ILE A 96 7.89 1.16 17.10
C ILE A 96 7.14 2.51 17.15
N ILE A 97 7.54 3.50 16.35
CA ILE A 97 6.93 4.85 16.37
C ILE A 97 6.09 5.14 15.12
N ASP A 98 5.98 4.18 14.20
CA ASP A 98 5.18 4.30 12.99
C ASP A 98 3.68 4.11 13.29
N ASN A 99 3.04 5.22 13.63
CA ASN A 99 1.59 5.29 13.79
C ASN A 99 0.85 5.55 12.46
N LEU A 100 1.56 5.61 11.32
CA LEU A 100 0.98 6.00 10.03
C LEU A 100 0.53 4.80 9.20
N PHE A 101 1.32 3.71 9.21
CA PHE A 101 1.06 2.54 8.38
C PHE A 101 0.57 1.34 9.19
N MET A 102 1.33 0.87 10.17
CA MET A 102 0.89 -0.20 11.05
C MET A 102 1.75 -0.18 12.31
N PRO A 103 1.17 -0.02 13.50
CA PRO A 103 1.93 -0.17 14.72
C PRO A 103 2.32 -1.64 14.92
N VAL A 104 3.50 -1.88 15.49
CA VAL A 104 3.93 -3.23 15.92
C VAL A 104 3.29 -3.62 17.25
N GLU A 105 3.39 -4.89 17.63
CA GLU A 105 2.80 -5.43 18.87
C GLU A 105 3.33 -4.70 20.10
N GLU A 106 4.62 -4.40 20.11
CA GLU A 106 5.29 -3.67 21.19
C GLU A 106 4.72 -2.26 21.36
N ALA A 107 4.30 -1.61 20.28
CA ALA A 107 3.73 -0.27 20.29
C ALA A 107 2.22 -0.28 20.61
N CYS A 108 1.50 -1.35 20.24
CA CYS A 108 0.05 -1.45 20.35
C CYS A 108 -0.43 -2.84 20.83
N PRO A 109 -0.03 -3.30 22.03
CA PRO A 109 -0.27 -4.68 22.48
C PRO A 109 -1.76 -5.01 22.62
N VAL A 110 -2.59 -4.03 22.98
CA VAL A 110 -4.05 -4.21 23.09
C VAL A 110 -4.69 -4.47 21.72
N MET A 111 -4.21 -3.81 20.66
CA MET A 111 -4.69 -4.03 19.31
C MET A 111 -4.39 -5.45 18.85
N PHE A 112 -3.16 -5.92 19.05
CA PHE A 112 -2.74 -7.27 18.65
C PHE A 112 -3.47 -8.36 19.44
N LYS A 113 -3.63 -8.18 20.75
CA LYS A 113 -4.47 -9.08 21.56
C LYS A 113 -5.90 -9.15 21.02
N THR A 114 -6.51 -8.00 20.73
CA THR A 114 -7.88 -7.95 20.19
C THR A 114 -7.95 -8.62 18.82
N MET A 115 -6.98 -8.38 17.95
CA MET A 115 -6.86 -9.05 16.65
C MET A 115 -6.79 -10.57 16.79
N ILE A 116 -5.94 -11.10 17.68
CA ILE A 116 -5.80 -12.53 17.93
C ILE A 116 -7.12 -13.12 18.43
N ASP A 117 -7.76 -12.47 19.41
CA ASP A 117 -9.05 -12.91 19.96
C ASP A 117 -10.15 -12.90 18.88
N THR A 118 -10.17 -11.89 18.00
CA THR A 118 -11.12 -11.83 16.87
C THR A 118 -10.84 -12.95 15.87
N LYS A 119 -9.58 -13.18 15.47
CA LYS A 119 -9.22 -14.26 14.54
C LYS A 119 -9.66 -15.62 15.07
N ALA A 120 -9.43 -15.91 16.35
CA ALA A 120 -9.85 -17.17 16.97
C ALA A 120 -11.38 -17.36 16.95
N LYS A 121 -12.15 -16.30 17.26
CA LYS A 121 -13.61 -16.32 17.19
C LYS A 121 -14.10 -16.56 15.76
N LEU A 122 -13.52 -15.89 14.78
CA LEU A 122 -13.96 -16.00 13.39
C LEU A 122 -13.51 -17.31 12.75
N ALA A 123 -12.36 -17.85 13.12
CA ALA A 123 -11.96 -19.21 12.72
C ALA A 123 -12.99 -20.25 13.16
N THR A 124 -13.57 -20.10 14.36
CA THR A 124 -14.65 -20.96 14.83
C THR A 124 -15.96 -20.69 14.07
N LYS A 125 -16.33 -19.42 13.89
CA LYS A 125 -17.58 -19.00 13.22
C LYS A 125 -17.66 -19.42 11.75
N TYR A 126 -16.52 -19.45 11.06
CA TYR A 126 -16.41 -19.76 9.64
C TYR A 126 -15.70 -21.09 9.37
N ALA A 127 -15.72 -21.99 10.36
CA ALA A 127 -15.12 -23.32 10.23
C ALA A 127 -15.71 -24.13 9.07
N ASP A 128 -16.98 -23.91 8.72
CA ASP A 128 -17.64 -24.53 7.56
C ASP A 128 -16.98 -24.12 6.24
N LEU A 129 -16.70 -22.82 6.07
CA LEU A 129 -16.01 -22.30 4.90
C LEU A 129 -14.57 -22.80 4.83
N ALA A 130 -13.85 -22.75 5.96
CA ALA A 130 -12.47 -23.22 6.05
C ALA A 130 -12.35 -24.72 5.71
N SER A 131 -13.23 -25.55 6.29
CA SER A 131 -13.23 -27.00 6.05
C SER A 131 -13.50 -27.32 4.59
N SER A 132 -14.47 -26.63 3.97
CA SER A 132 -14.76 -26.82 2.53
C SER A 132 -13.56 -26.52 1.64
N VAL A 133 -12.76 -25.50 1.96
CA VAL A 133 -11.54 -25.18 1.18
C VAL A 133 -10.41 -26.16 1.47
N SER A 134 -10.24 -26.55 2.74
CA SER A 134 -9.29 -27.57 3.15
C SER A 134 -9.52 -28.89 2.40
N ASP A 135 -10.77 -29.36 2.34
CA ASP A 135 -11.12 -30.60 1.64
C ASP A 135 -10.78 -30.55 0.15
N MET A 136 -11.01 -29.40 -0.49
CA MET A 136 -10.65 -29.21 -1.91
C MET A 136 -9.14 -29.23 -2.13
N LEU A 137 -8.36 -28.61 -1.25
CA LEU A 137 -6.89 -28.67 -1.32
C LEU A 137 -6.38 -30.10 -1.14
N ILE A 138 -6.94 -30.84 -0.19
CA ILE A 138 -6.59 -32.26 0.02
C ILE A 138 -6.92 -33.10 -1.22
N GLN A 139 -8.09 -32.89 -1.82
CA GLN A 139 -8.47 -33.56 -3.08
C GLN A 139 -7.57 -33.19 -4.25
N ALA A 140 -7.03 -31.96 -4.26
CA ALA A 140 -6.01 -31.51 -5.20
C ALA A 140 -4.60 -32.03 -4.89
N GLY A 141 -4.41 -32.88 -3.87
CA GLY A 141 -3.14 -33.51 -3.54
C GLY A 141 -2.26 -32.73 -2.57
N PHE A 142 -2.75 -31.67 -1.95
CA PHE A 142 -2.04 -30.97 -0.88
C PHE A 142 -2.17 -31.76 0.44
N ASP A 143 -1.04 -32.11 1.04
CA ASP A 143 -0.99 -32.96 2.24
C ASP A 143 -0.85 -32.12 3.53
N PRO A 144 -1.90 -31.98 4.35
CA PRO A 144 -1.85 -31.17 5.57
C PRO A 144 -0.92 -31.79 6.64
N LYS A 145 -0.68 -33.10 6.64
CA LYS A 145 0.27 -33.71 7.57
C LYS A 145 1.69 -33.29 7.25
N LYS A 146 2.03 -33.17 5.96
CA LYS A 146 3.36 -32.71 5.52
C LYS A 146 3.56 -31.22 5.68
N LEU A 147 2.55 -30.41 5.36
CA LEU A 147 2.68 -28.96 5.32
C LEU A 147 2.53 -28.30 6.69
N VAL A 148 1.59 -28.79 7.52
CA VAL A 148 1.24 -28.14 8.80
C VAL A 148 1.12 -29.11 9.97
N SER A 149 1.48 -30.39 9.80
CA SER A 149 1.44 -31.43 10.84
C SER A 149 0.05 -31.64 11.48
N ARG A 150 -1.03 -31.47 10.70
CA ARG A 150 -2.44 -31.66 11.13
C ARG A 150 -3.20 -32.54 10.13
N ASP A 151 -4.42 -32.94 10.50
CA ASP A 151 -5.31 -33.72 9.60
C ASP A 151 -6.03 -32.84 8.57
N SER A 152 -6.11 -31.53 8.79
CA SER A 152 -6.73 -30.55 7.90
C SER A 152 -6.02 -29.20 8.00
N PHE A 153 -6.28 -28.32 7.04
CA PHE A 153 -5.82 -26.94 7.06
C PHE A 153 -6.75 -26.09 7.93
N SER A 154 -6.17 -25.37 8.88
CA SER A 154 -6.90 -24.37 9.68
C SER A 154 -7.13 -23.08 8.89
N ALA A 155 -7.94 -22.17 9.45
CA ALA A 155 -8.17 -20.85 8.88
C ALA A 155 -6.86 -20.07 8.61
N ASP A 156 -5.93 -20.11 9.55
CA ASP A 156 -4.64 -19.44 9.40
C ASP A 156 -3.80 -20.10 8.30
N ASP A 157 -3.76 -21.44 8.25
CA ASP A 157 -3.01 -22.17 7.21
C ASP A 157 -3.52 -21.82 5.80
N LEU A 158 -4.84 -21.76 5.63
CA LEU A 158 -5.47 -21.38 4.35
C LEU A 158 -5.12 -19.94 3.93
N ASN A 159 -5.03 -19.01 4.89
CA ASN A 159 -4.62 -17.64 4.59
C ASN A 159 -3.14 -17.57 4.16
N TRP A 160 -2.25 -18.32 4.82
CA TRP A 160 -0.84 -18.43 4.41
C TRP A 160 -0.69 -19.06 3.03
N ILE A 161 -1.40 -20.15 2.75
CA ILE A 161 -1.40 -20.81 1.43
C ILE A 161 -1.92 -19.86 0.36
N PHE A 162 -2.96 -19.08 0.66
CA PHE A 162 -3.47 -18.06 -0.27
C PHE A 162 -2.42 -16.99 -0.57
N ASP A 163 -1.75 -16.42 0.42
CA ASP A 163 -0.75 -15.37 0.23
C ASP A 163 0.42 -15.85 -0.65
N GLU A 164 0.95 -17.05 -0.36
CA GLU A 164 1.99 -17.70 -1.18
C GLU A 164 1.50 -17.98 -2.60
N THR A 165 0.26 -18.46 -2.76
CA THR A 165 -0.34 -18.73 -4.08
C THR A 165 -0.55 -17.44 -4.87
N PHE A 166 -0.98 -16.36 -4.20
CA PHE A 166 -1.16 -15.04 -4.79
C PHE A 166 0.19 -14.50 -5.29
N ALA A 167 1.24 -14.58 -4.49
CA ALA A 167 2.60 -14.20 -4.88
C ALA A 167 3.10 -15.04 -6.06
N TYR A 168 2.97 -16.37 -5.99
CA TYR A 168 3.35 -17.30 -7.05
C TYR A 168 2.66 -16.96 -8.38
N ARG A 169 1.33 -16.73 -8.34
CA ARG A 169 0.55 -16.40 -9.52
C ARG A 169 1.03 -15.10 -10.17
N ASN A 170 1.33 -14.07 -9.39
CA ASN A 170 1.82 -12.80 -9.93
C ASN A 170 3.24 -12.90 -10.49
N PHE A 171 4.06 -13.83 -9.99
CA PHE A 171 5.42 -14.05 -10.49
C PHE A 171 5.47 -14.91 -11.75
N TYR A 172 4.71 -16.02 -11.78
CA TYR A 172 4.75 -17.01 -12.86
C TYR A 172 3.61 -16.89 -13.89
N ASP A 173 2.65 -15.99 -13.66
CA ASP A 173 1.41 -15.83 -14.46
C ASP A 173 0.60 -17.13 -14.62
N ARG A 174 0.66 -18.00 -13.60
CA ARG A 174 -0.08 -19.27 -13.53
C ARG A 174 -0.28 -19.71 -12.08
N LEU A 175 -1.26 -20.55 -11.83
CA LEU A 175 -1.43 -21.19 -10.52
C LEU A 175 -0.39 -22.31 -10.31
N PRO A 176 -0.07 -22.65 -9.05
CA PRO A 176 0.70 -23.85 -8.73
C PRO A 176 0.05 -25.11 -9.33
N GLU A 177 0.86 -26.14 -9.56
CA GLU A 177 0.35 -27.41 -10.07
C GLU A 177 -0.74 -27.98 -9.15
N ASN A 178 -1.76 -28.60 -9.75
CA ASN A 178 -2.97 -29.12 -9.10
C ASN A 178 -3.91 -28.09 -8.46
N LEU A 179 -3.52 -26.81 -8.36
CA LEU A 179 -4.37 -25.77 -7.83
C LEU A 179 -5.26 -25.17 -8.93
N THR A 180 -6.55 -25.49 -8.89
CA THR A 180 -7.51 -25.00 -9.90
C THR A 180 -7.93 -23.56 -9.62
N GLN A 181 -8.45 -22.88 -10.65
CA GLN A 181 -9.00 -21.54 -10.51
C GLN A 181 -10.14 -21.48 -9.48
N GLU A 182 -10.95 -22.53 -9.37
CA GLU A 182 -12.03 -22.62 -8.38
C GLU A 182 -11.49 -22.65 -6.94
N ILE A 183 -10.46 -23.47 -6.67
CA ILE A 183 -9.82 -23.53 -5.35
C ILE A 183 -9.23 -22.17 -5.00
N TYR A 184 -8.52 -21.56 -5.94
CA TYR A 184 -7.95 -20.21 -5.77
C TYR A 184 -9.02 -19.17 -5.40
N GLU A 185 -10.14 -19.12 -6.12
CA GLU A 185 -11.20 -18.14 -5.85
C GLU A 185 -11.90 -18.37 -4.51
N LYS A 186 -12.08 -19.62 -4.09
CA LYS A 186 -12.63 -19.92 -2.76
C LYS A 186 -11.65 -19.56 -1.64
N MET A 187 -10.36 -19.82 -1.84
CA MET A 187 -9.31 -19.36 -0.94
C MET A 187 -9.28 -17.83 -0.85
N GLU A 188 -9.33 -17.11 -1.97
CA GLU A 188 -9.34 -15.63 -2.00
C GLU A 188 -10.52 -15.04 -1.21
N LYS A 189 -11.72 -15.60 -1.39
CA LYS A 189 -12.92 -15.17 -0.65
C LYS A 189 -12.78 -15.45 0.85
N PHE A 190 -12.28 -16.63 1.21
CA PHE A 190 -12.06 -16.99 2.61
C PHE A 190 -10.95 -16.15 3.26
N ALA A 191 -9.80 -16.02 2.60
CA ALA A 191 -8.70 -15.18 3.02
C ALA A 191 -9.18 -13.74 3.20
N SER A 192 -10.07 -13.23 2.34
CA SER A 192 -10.64 -11.89 2.53
C SER A 192 -11.40 -11.73 3.85
N ILE A 193 -12.16 -12.75 4.28
CA ILE A 193 -12.83 -12.76 5.59
C ILE A 193 -11.79 -12.76 6.72
N HIS A 194 -10.75 -13.59 6.59
CA HIS A 194 -9.68 -13.69 7.58
C HIS A 194 -8.83 -12.41 7.66
N PHE A 195 -8.61 -11.74 6.53
CA PHE A 195 -7.80 -10.53 6.45
C PHE A 195 -8.55 -9.33 7.02
N ILE A 196 -9.85 -9.17 6.69
CA ILE A 196 -10.66 -8.10 7.28
C ILE A 196 -10.87 -8.30 8.80
N ALA A 197 -10.81 -9.56 9.28
CA ALA A 197 -10.88 -9.88 10.70
C ALA A 197 -9.76 -9.23 11.52
N MET A 198 -8.64 -8.87 10.89
CA MET A 198 -7.58 -8.13 11.56
C MET A 198 -8.03 -6.78 12.11
N PHE A 199 -9.13 -6.24 11.56
CA PHE A 199 -9.71 -4.98 11.96
C PHE A 199 -10.85 -5.14 12.98
N GLY A 200 -11.04 -6.34 13.53
CA GLY A 200 -12.01 -6.59 14.58
C GLY A 200 -13.45 -6.67 14.06
N GLU A 201 -14.39 -6.90 14.99
CA GLU A 201 -15.81 -6.71 14.73
C GLU A 201 -16.15 -5.23 14.98
N GLY A 202 -16.53 -4.50 13.93
CA GLY A 202 -16.90 -3.10 13.98
C GLY A 202 -15.77 -2.12 13.65
N ALA A 203 -16.06 -0.81 13.78
CA ALA A 203 -15.20 0.24 13.23
C ALA A 203 -14.00 0.67 14.11
N GLN A 204 -13.74 -0.01 15.23
CA GLN A 204 -12.73 0.50 16.19
C GLN A 204 -11.30 0.23 15.76
N LEU A 205 -10.93 -1.01 15.37
CA LEU A 205 -9.55 -1.26 14.95
C LEU A 205 -9.30 -0.74 13.52
N SER A 206 -10.30 -0.75 12.63
CA SER A 206 -10.15 -0.15 11.29
C SER A 206 -9.80 1.35 11.35
N LYS A 207 -10.27 2.06 12.38
CA LYS A 207 -9.85 3.46 12.66
C LYS A 207 -8.37 3.54 13.02
N ILE A 208 -7.81 2.61 13.79
CA ILE A 208 -6.38 2.64 14.14
C ILE A 208 -5.50 2.63 12.87
N HIS A 209 -5.88 1.82 11.87
CA HIS A 209 -5.12 1.69 10.62
C HIS A 209 -5.27 2.86 9.64
N SER A 210 -6.27 3.72 9.81
CA SER A 210 -6.62 4.78 8.85
C SER A 210 -6.58 6.18 9.44
N HIS A 211 -6.77 6.34 10.76
CA HIS A 211 -7.01 7.63 11.38
C HIS A 211 -5.82 8.57 11.28
N GLN A 212 -4.62 8.14 11.66
CA GLN A 212 -3.44 9.02 11.59
C GLN A 212 -3.14 9.43 10.14
N MET A 213 -3.27 8.50 9.20
CA MET A 213 -3.12 8.81 7.77
C MET A 213 -4.20 9.78 7.28
N ALA A 214 -5.44 9.63 7.74
CA ALA A 214 -6.52 10.56 7.43
C ALA A 214 -6.22 11.98 7.94
N LEU A 215 -5.71 12.10 9.17
CA LEU A 215 -5.30 13.38 9.75
C LEU A 215 -4.17 14.02 8.92
N GLU A 216 -3.18 13.25 8.49
CA GLU A 216 -2.09 13.73 7.64
C GLU A 216 -2.57 14.18 6.25
N ILE A 217 -3.47 13.43 5.63
CA ILE A 217 -4.11 13.80 4.36
C ILE A 217 -4.89 15.11 4.52
N LEU A 218 -5.73 15.22 5.55
CA LEU A 218 -6.51 16.42 5.85
C LEU A 218 -5.61 17.61 6.13
N ALA A 219 -4.53 17.43 6.89
CA ALA A 219 -3.54 18.48 7.16
C ALA A 219 -2.91 18.98 5.86
N GLY A 220 -2.56 18.09 4.93
CA GLY A 220 -2.04 18.47 3.61
C GLY A 220 -3.04 19.25 2.78
N MET A 221 -4.31 18.83 2.78
CA MET A 221 -5.37 19.53 2.06
C MET A 221 -5.63 20.93 2.64
N LYS A 222 -5.59 21.07 3.97
CA LYS A 222 -5.76 22.37 4.65
C LYS A 222 -4.71 23.40 4.27
N GLN A 223 -3.49 23.00 3.94
CA GLN A 223 -2.45 23.92 3.47
C GLN A 223 -2.88 24.67 2.20
N TRP A 224 -3.65 24.02 1.31
CA TRP A 224 -4.19 24.64 0.11
C TRP A 224 -5.42 25.49 0.38
N THR A 225 -6.31 25.04 1.26
CA THR A 225 -7.59 25.75 1.50
C THR A 225 -7.44 26.96 2.40
N GLU A 226 -6.47 26.95 3.33
CA GLU A 226 -6.27 28.05 4.28
C GLU A 226 -5.27 29.11 3.78
N GLY A 227 -4.48 28.81 2.74
CA GLY A 227 -3.54 29.76 2.13
C GLY A 227 -2.39 30.23 3.04
N LYS A 228 -2.13 29.53 4.16
CA LYS A 228 -1.11 29.91 5.15
C LYS A 228 0.32 29.48 4.77
N VAL A 229 0.46 28.59 3.80
CA VAL A 229 1.75 28.06 3.35
C VAL A 229 2.04 28.62 1.97
N GLN A 230 3.22 29.22 1.78
CA GLN A 230 3.61 29.85 0.50
C GLN A 230 3.77 28.82 -0.62
N THR A 231 4.28 27.62 -0.29
CA THR A 231 4.51 26.52 -1.25
C THR A 231 3.92 25.22 -0.69
N PRO A 232 2.59 25.06 -0.70
CA PRO A 232 1.95 23.85 -0.21
C PRO A 232 2.33 22.64 -1.08
N ALA A 233 2.36 21.45 -0.47
CA ALA A 233 2.66 20.22 -1.18
C ALA A 233 1.57 19.94 -2.23
N LYS A 234 1.97 19.70 -3.48
CA LYS A 234 1.06 19.34 -4.58
C LYS A 234 0.72 17.85 -4.61
N PHE A 235 1.62 17.02 -4.07
CA PHE A 235 1.45 15.57 -4.03
C PHE A 235 2.01 15.00 -2.74
N ARG A 236 1.26 14.08 -2.14
CA ARG A 236 1.66 13.33 -0.96
C ARG A 236 1.49 11.84 -1.27
N LEU A 237 2.54 11.05 -1.11
CA LEU A 237 2.52 9.60 -1.27
C LEU A 237 2.67 8.93 0.09
N TYR A 238 1.81 7.94 0.35
CA TYR A 238 1.88 7.07 1.51
C TYR A 238 2.05 5.63 1.02
N SER A 239 3.29 5.14 1.01
CA SER A 239 3.58 3.77 0.56
C SER A 239 3.51 2.81 1.74
N GLY A 240 2.40 2.09 1.82
CA GLY A 240 2.08 1.18 2.91
C GLY A 240 1.78 -0.23 2.44
N HIS A 241 0.85 -0.86 3.14
CA HIS A 241 0.48 -2.27 3.00
C HIS A 241 -0.96 -2.41 2.46
N ASP A 242 -1.27 -3.59 1.99
CA ASP A 242 -2.65 -4.07 1.76
C ASP A 242 -3.56 -3.85 2.98
N THR A 243 -3.05 -4.01 4.20
CA THR A 243 -3.79 -3.71 5.43
C THR A 243 -4.19 -2.24 5.55
N ASN A 244 -3.40 -1.30 5.01
CA ASN A 244 -3.80 0.11 4.97
C ASN A 244 -4.99 0.28 4.04
N ILE A 245 -4.90 -0.26 2.82
CA ILE A 245 -5.96 -0.16 1.81
C ILE A 245 -7.23 -0.84 2.32
N LEU A 246 -7.16 -2.04 2.88
CA LEU A 246 -8.34 -2.72 3.42
C LEU A 246 -8.87 -2.04 4.69
N GLY A 247 -7.99 -1.52 5.55
CA GLY A 247 -8.39 -0.72 6.72
C GLY A 247 -9.17 0.54 6.32
N TRP A 248 -8.73 1.24 5.27
CA TRP A 248 -9.46 2.35 4.66
C TRP A 248 -10.79 1.91 4.02
N ALA A 249 -10.79 0.81 3.26
CA ALA A 249 -12.01 0.27 2.67
C ALA A 249 -13.05 -0.08 3.74
N SER A 250 -12.64 -0.73 4.83
CA SER A 250 -13.50 -1.02 5.97
C SER A 250 -13.98 0.26 6.68
N GLY A 251 -13.07 1.19 6.99
CA GLY A 251 -13.39 2.44 7.67
C GLY A 251 -14.33 3.36 6.90
N LEU A 252 -14.31 3.30 5.56
CA LEU A 252 -15.20 4.05 4.67
C LEU A 252 -16.49 3.28 4.32
N GLY A 253 -16.72 2.09 4.88
CA GLY A 253 -17.90 1.27 4.61
C GLY A 253 -17.93 0.67 3.19
N LEU A 254 -16.76 0.51 2.56
CA LEU A 254 -16.59 -0.11 1.24
C LEU A 254 -16.38 -1.63 1.32
N SER A 255 -16.21 -2.16 2.54
CA SER A 255 -16.16 -3.59 2.81
C SER A 255 -16.54 -3.89 4.25
N SER A 256 -17.05 -5.09 4.50
CA SER A 256 -17.33 -5.60 5.83
C SER A 256 -17.19 -7.12 5.87
N ILE A 257 -17.06 -7.68 7.07
CA ILE A 257 -17.05 -9.13 7.27
C ILE A 257 -18.33 -9.76 6.72
N GLU A 258 -19.47 -9.10 6.91
CA GLU A 258 -20.79 -9.57 6.44
C GLU A 258 -20.82 -9.68 4.92
N CYS A 259 -20.40 -8.63 4.20
CA CYS A 259 -20.41 -8.65 2.74
C CYS A 259 -19.45 -9.73 2.19
N LEU A 260 -18.27 -9.89 2.80
CA LEU A 260 -17.30 -10.91 2.38
C LEU A 260 -17.81 -12.32 2.68
N THR A 261 -18.55 -12.48 3.78
CA THR A 261 -19.26 -13.74 4.09
C THR A 261 -20.34 -14.04 3.05
N GLU A 262 -21.10 -13.03 2.61
CA GLU A 262 -22.10 -13.19 1.54
C GLU A 262 -21.46 -13.70 0.25
N ILE A 263 -20.39 -13.04 -0.22
CA ILE A 263 -19.65 -13.47 -1.41
C ILE A 263 -19.09 -14.88 -1.25
N ALA A 264 -18.47 -15.20 -0.11
CA ALA A 264 -17.92 -16.53 0.14
C ALA A 264 -18.98 -17.63 0.13
N ARG A 265 -20.22 -17.30 0.52
CA ARG A 265 -21.39 -18.19 0.46
C ARG A 265 -22.15 -18.13 -0.88
N GLY A 266 -21.58 -17.49 -1.90
CA GLY A 266 -22.18 -17.40 -3.24
C GLY A 266 -23.40 -16.47 -3.33
N LYS A 267 -23.54 -15.54 -2.37
CA LYS A 267 -24.59 -14.51 -2.38
C LYS A 267 -24.06 -13.22 -2.98
N THR A 268 -24.96 -12.43 -3.55
CA THR A 268 -24.67 -11.07 -4.02
C THR A 268 -24.78 -10.09 -2.85
N PRO A 269 -23.72 -9.35 -2.49
CA PRO A 269 -23.78 -8.38 -1.42
C PRO A 269 -24.66 -7.18 -1.78
N THR A 270 -25.28 -6.59 -0.77
CA THR A 270 -26.23 -5.47 -0.93
C THR A 270 -25.55 -4.12 -1.15
N GLY A 271 -24.23 -4.03 -0.93
CA GLY A 271 -23.43 -2.83 -1.11
C GLY A 271 -22.02 -3.13 -1.63
N PRO A 272 -21.14 -2.11 -1.68
CA PRO A 272 -19.74 -2.31 -2.03
C PRO A 272 -19.08 -3.36 -1.14
N CYS A 273 -18.31 -4.25 -1.74
CA CYS A 273 -17.62 -5.30 -1.01
C CYS A 273 -16.21 -5.51 -1.57
N PHE A 274 -15.27 -4.69 -1.09
CA PHE A 274 -13.87 -4.79 -1.46
C PHE A 274 -13.23 -6.01 -0.80
N THR A 275 -12.62 -6.87 -1.62
CA THR A 275 -11.82 -8.03 -1.18
C THR A 275 -10.38 -7.60 -0.87
N ILE A 276 -9.50 -8.58 -0.59
CA ILE A 276 -8.07 -8.32 -0.41
C ILE A 276 -7.52 -7.46 -1.56
N PRO A 277 -6.84 -6.34 -1.26
CA PRO A 277 -6.20 -5.50 -2.27
C PRO A 277 -5.16 -6.27 -3.08
N LYS A 278 -5.07 -5.98 -4.38
CA LYS A 278 -4.05 -6.54 -5.26
C LYS A 278 -2.76 -5.72 -5.19
N PHE A 279 -1.68 -6.21 -5.79
CA PHE A 279 -0.43 -5.44 -5.88
C PHE A 279 -0.67 -4.08 -6.53
N ALA A 280 -0.04 -3.05 -5.95
CA ALA A 280 -0.17 -1.65 -6.36
C ALA A 280 -1.59 -1.07 -6.28
N SER A 281 -2.53 -1.71 -5.57
CA SER A 281 -3.79 -1.06 -5.20
C SER A 281 -3.54 0.24 -4.43
N SER A 282 -4.34 1.28 -4.70
CA SER A 282 -4.12 2.62 -4.15
C SER A 282 -5.43 3.36 -3.94
N PHE A 283 -5.58 4.02 -2.79
CA PHE A 283 -6.57 5.07 -2.60
C PHE A 283 -5.97 6.43 -2.98
N ILE A 284 -6.66 7.18 -3.84
CA ILE A 284 -6.24 8.53 -4.24
C ILE A 284 -7.31 9.53 -3.80
N PHE A 285 -6.91 10.53 -3.04
CA PHE A 285 -7.78 11.64 -2.65
C PHE A 285 -7.38 12.89 -3.41
N GLU A 286 -8.25 13.37 -4.29
CA GLU A 286 -8.01 14.57 -5.08
C GLU A 286 -8.67 15.77 -4.40
N LEU A 287 -7.87 16.77 -4.02
CA LEU A 287 -8.40 18.09 -3.67
C LEU A 287 -8.61 18.89 -4.96
N ARG A 288 -9.86 19.25 -5.25
CA ARG A 288 -10.24 20.00 -6.45
C ARG A 288 -10.84 21.34 -6.05
N LYS A 289 -10.71 22.33 -6.93
CA LYS A 289 -11.38 23.63 -6.82
C LYS A 289 -12.43 23.72 -7.91
N SER A 290 -13.69 23.96 -7.51
CA SER A 290 -14.79 24.17 -8.44
C SER A 290 -14.52 25.39 -9.33
N SER A 291 -14.70 25.27 -10.64
CA SER A 291 -14.63 26.42 -11.55
C SER A 291 -15.74 27.43 -11.25
N ASP A 292 -16.91 26.92 -10.82
CA ASP A 292 -18.14 27.71 -10.76
C ASP A 292 -18.24 28.41 -9.40
N THR A 293 -18.05 27.65 -8.32
CA THR A 293 -18.18 28.17 -6.93
C THR A 293 -16.87 28.62 -6.34
N GLN A 294 -15.73 28.27 -6.95
CA GLN A 294 -14.38 28.45 -6.40
C GLN A 294 -14.15 27.72 -5.06
N GLU A 295 -15.09 26.89 -4.62
CA GLU A 295 -14.97 26.10 -3.39
C GLU A 295 -14.09 24.87 -3.61
N PHE A 296 -13.42 24.46 -2.55
CA PHE A 296 -12.66 23.22 -2.54
C PHE A 296 -13.53 22.03 -2.17
N PHE A 297 -13.32 20.91 -2.86
CA PHE A 297 -13.96 19.64 -2.55
C PHE A 297 -12.99 18.48 -2.74
N VAL A 298 -13.27 17.36 -2.07
CA VAL A 298 -12.44 16.15 -2.16
C VAL A 298 -13.16 15.11 -3.00
N LYS A 299 -12.47 14.59 -4.02
CA LYS A 299 -12.92 13.46 -4.83
C LYS A 299 -12.06 12.23 -4.51
N PRO A 300 -12.60 11.19 -3.87
CA PRO A 300 -11.89 9.92 -3.70
C PRO A 300 -11.89 9.14 -5.03
N LEU A 301 -10.81 8.41 -5.25
CA LEU A 301 -10.65 7.43 -6.32
C LEU A 301 -10.08 6.14 -5.73
N LEU A 302 -10.67 5.05 -6.16
CA LEU A 302 -10.39 3.66 -5.76
C LEU A 302 -9.71 2.92 -6.91
#